data_AF-A0AAD5YYZ1-F1
#
_entry.id   AF-A0AAD5YYZ1-F1
#
_cell.length_a   1.000
_cell.length_b   1.000
_cell.length_c   1.000
_cell.angle_alpha   90.00
_cell.angle_beta   90.00
_cell.angle_gamma   90.00
#
_symmetry.space_group_name_H-M   'P 1'
#
loop_
_entity.id
_entity.type
_entity.pdbx_description
1 polymer ?
#
loop_
_entity_poly.entity_id
_entity_poly.type
_entity_poly.pdbx_seq_one_letter_code
_entity_poly.pdbx_strand_id
1 'polypeptide(L)'
;MTFYYRPTVTEAFSSVQYIMTEANFGWLIRSVHRWSASGFKKPRELTWVTGVVLAVLTASFGVTGYSLPWDQIGYWAVKIVTGVPEAIPLIGSPLVELLRGSASVGQSTLTRLAVLEPSMIGEPADPFATPLEILPEWYFFPVFQILRTVPNKLLGVLLMVSVPLGLLTVPFLENVNKFQNPFRRPVATTVFLIGTIVALWLGIGATLPIDKSLTLGLF
;
A
#
# COMPACT_ATOMS: atom_id res chain seq x y z
N MET A 1 24.09 10.21 -11.46
CA MET A 1 23.99 11.13 -12.63
C MET A 1 25.03 12.25 -12.53
N THR A 2 25.05 13.03 -11.45
CA THR A 2 25.97 14.18 -11.26
C THR A 2 27.45 13.84 -11.38
N PHE A 3 27.88 12.65 -10.96
CA PHE A 3 29.28 12.23 -11.07
C PHE A 3 29.77 11.98 -12.51
N TYR A 4 28.87 11.69 -13.45
CA TYR A 4 29.21 11.32 -14.84
C TYR A 4 28.74 12.35 -15.87
N TYR A 5 27.76 13.18 -15.54
CA TYR A 5 27.22 14.19 -16.44
C TYR A 5 28.18 15.39 -16.56
N ARG A 6 28.51 15.78 -17.80
CA ARG A 6 29.33 16.97 -18.07
C ARG A 6 28.44 18.12 -18.55
N PRO A 7 28.23 19.18 -17.76
CA PRO A 7 27.31 20.27 -18.10
C PRO A 7 27.96 21.31 -19.05
N THR A 8 28.60 20.86 -20.12
CA THR A 8 29.15 21.72 -21.20
C THR A 8 28.42 21.44 -22.51
N VAL A 9 28.24 22.45 -23.36
CA VAL A 9 27.47 22.33 -24.61
C VAL A 9 28.05 21.26 -25.55
N THR A 10 29.36 21.06 -25.50
CA THR A 10 30.10 20.10 -26.32
C THR A 10 30.06 18.66 -25.79
N GLU A 11 29.92 18.45 -24.48
CA GLU A 11 30.03 17.12 -23.86
C GLU A 11 28.74 16.60 -23.23
N ALA A 12 27.68 17.42 -23.16
CA ALA A 12 26.42 17.03 -22.53
C ALA A 12 25.80 15.78 -23.17
N PHE A 13 25.85 15.64 -24.50
CA PHE A 13 25.28 14.48 -25.19
C PHE A 13 26.15 13.23 -25.04
N SER A 14 27.47 13.35 -25.23
CA SER A 14 28.39 12.21 -25.12
C SER A 14 28.48 11.67 -23.68
N SER A 15 28.45 12.54 -22.67
CA SER A 15 28.40 12.11 -21.26
C SER A 15 27.11 11.36 -20.92
N VAL A 16 26.00 11.72 -21.57
CA VAL A 16 24.74 10.97 -21.47
C VAL A 16 24.82 9.60 -22.14
N GLN A 17 25.46 9.50 -23.32
CA GLN A 17 25.68 8.22 -23.98
C GLN A 17 26.54 7.31 -23.13
N TYR A 18 27.65 7.82 -22.60
CA TYR A 18 28.52 7.09 -21.68
C TYR A 18 27.74 6.52 -20.48
N ILE A 19 26.87 7.33 -19.85
CA ILE A 19 25.99 6.85 -18.76
C ILE A 19 25.09 5.69 -19.23
N MET A 20 24.59 5.73 -20.46
CA MET A 20 23.68 4.70 -20.97
C MET A 20 24.38 3.40 -21.40
N THR A 21 25.63 3.49 -21.88
CA THR A 21 26.28 2.37 -22.57
C THR A 21 27.50 1.81 -21.86
N GLU A 22 28.21 2.62 -21.07
CA GLU A 22 29.52 2.26 -20.52
C GLU A 22 29.57 2.32 -19.00
N ALA A 23 28.84 3.23 -18.36
CA ALA A 23 28.81 3.32 -16.91
C ALA A 23 28.07 2.12 -16.30
N ASN A 24 28.68 1.47 -15.30
CA ASN A 24 28.06 0.37 -14.56
C ASN A 24 26.70 0.81 -13.97
N PHE A 25 25.63 0.09 -14.34
CA PHE A 25 24.24 0.42 -13.99
C PHE A 25 23.79 1.83 -14.39
N GLY A 26 24.53 2.54 -15.24
CA GLY A 26 24.21 3.92 -15.60
C GLY A 26 22.88 4.03 -16.37
N TRP A 27 22.56 3.04 -17.20
CA TRP A 27 21.25 2.91 -17.85
C TRP A 27 20.12 2.82 -16.82
N LEU A 28 20.31 2.08 -15.73
CA LEU A 28 19.32 1.89 -14.67
C LEU A 28 19.19 3.18 -13.85
N ILE A 29 20.30 3.76 -13.41
CA ILE A 29 20.32 5.00 -12.61
C ILE A 29 19.65 6.14 -13.38
N ARG A 30 19.96 6.29 -14.68
CA ARG A 30 19.32 7.31 -15.52
C ARG A 30 17.83 7.01 -15.73
N SER A 31 17.48 5.74 -15.95
CA SER A 31 16.08 5.33 -16.12
C SER A 31 15.26 5.62 -14.86
N VAL A 32 15.75 5.24 -13.67
CA VAL A 32 15.15 5.56 -12.37
C VAL A 32 15.02 7.06 -12.20
N HIS A 33 16.08 7.85 -12.43
CA HIS A 33 16.01 9.31 -12.33
C HIS A 33 14.96 9.92 -13.27
N ARG A 34 14.88 9.42 -14.52
CA ARG A 34 13.87 9.85 -15.50
C ARG A 34 12.46 9.46 -15.07
N TRP A 35 12.26 8.25 -14.57
CA TRP A 35 10.96 7.75 -14.11
C TRP A 35 10.48 8.51 -12.87
N SER A 36 11.35 8.70 -11.87
CA SER A 36 11.04 9.42 -10.64
C SER A 36 10.75 10.91 -10.88
N ALA A 37 11.36 11.51 -11.90
CA ALA A 37 11.06 12.90 -12.32
C ALA A 37 9.78 13.00 -13.17
N SER A 38 9.20 11.88 -13.62
CA SER A 38 8.05 11.85 -14.53
C SER A 38 6.75 11.65 -13.76
N GLY A 39 5.82 12.60 -13.87
CA GLY A 39 4.48 12.46 -13.31
C GLY A 39 3.57 11.48 -14.09
N PHE A 40 2.43 11.15 -13.49
CA PHE A 40 1.41 10.18 -13.92
C PHE A 40 0.54 10.61 -15.14
N LYS A 41 0.77 11.79 -15.72
CA LYS A 41 -0.01 12.31 -16.85
C LYS A 41 0.38 11.70 -18.19
N LYS A 42 -0.51 11.80 -19.18
CA LYS A 42 -0.31 11.35 -20.58
C LYS A 42 1.14 11.47 -21.07
N PRO A 43 1.68 10.43 -21.74
CA PRO A 43 1.08 9.11 -22.06
C PRO A 43 1.40 8.01 -21.02
N ARG A 44 1.49 8.35 -19.73
CA ARG A 44 2.01 7.46 -18.66
C ARG A 44 0.95 6.87 -17.73
N GLU A 45 -0.32 6.89 -18.13
CA GLU A 45 -1.41 6.35 -17.34
C GLU A 45 -1.21 4.87 -17.04
N LEU A 46 -0.74 4.10 -18.02
CA LEU A 46 -0.49 2.68 -17.86
C LEU A 46 0.61 2.42 -16.82
N THR A 47 1.70 3.21 -16.84
CA THR A 47 2.78 3.09 -15.85
C THR A 47 2.27 3.33 -14.42
N TRP A 48 1.38 4.30 -14.24
CA TRP A 48 0.74 4.56 -12.95
C TRP A 48 -0.18 3.41 -12.53
N VAL A 49 -1.06 2.96 -13.41
CA VAL A 49 -1.98 1.84 -13.14
C VAL A 49 -1.19 0.58 -12.78
N THR A 50 -0.15 0.23 -13.53
CA THR A 50 0.72 -0.89 -13.20
C THR A 50 1.42 -0.69 -11.86
N GLY A 51 1.84 0.53 -11.52
CA GLY A 51 2.45 0.84 -10.24
C GLY A 51 1.49 0.65 -9.06
N VAL A 52 0.24 1.11 -9.18
CA VAL A 52 -0.79 0.92 -8.15
C VAL A 52 -1.15 -0.56 -8.00
N VAL A 53 -1.31 -1.30 -9.11
CA VAL A 53 -1.55 -2.75 -9.09
C VAL A 53 -0.40 -3.48 -8.39
N LEU A 54 0.85 -3.15 -8.74
CA LEU A 54 2.03 -3.72 -8.07
C LEU A 54 2.05 -3.37 -6.58
N ALA A 55 1.72 -2.15 -6.19
CA ALA A 55 1.68 -1.75 -4.78
C ALA A 55 0.62 -2.55 -3.99
N VAL A 56 -0.58 -2.76 -4.56
CA VAL A 56 -1.63 -3.59 -3.95
C VAL A 56 -1.19 -5.05 -3.85
N LEU A 57 -0.54 -5.59 -4.88
CA LEU A 57 0.00 -6.94 -4.85
C LEU A 57 1.09 -7.08 -3.78
N THR A 58 2.07 -6.17 -3.73
CA THR A 58 3.14 -6.17 -2.72
C THR A 58 2.58 -6.09 -1.31
N ALA A 59 1.60 -5.20 -1.06
CA ALA A 59 0.94 -5.13 0.23
C ALA A 59 0.24 -6.46 0.57
N SER A 60 -0.44 -7.07 -0.40
CA SER A 60 -1.11 -8.37 -0.21
C SER A 60 -0.12 -9.50 0.14
N PHE A 61 1.07 -9.52 -0.48
CA PHE A 61 2.15 -10.46 -0.14
C PHE A 61 2.69 -10.21 1.28
N GLY A 62 2.77 -8.95 1.72
CA GLY A 62 3.15 -8.62 3.10
C GLY A 62 2.28 -9.33 4.15
N VAL A 63 0.96 -9.39 3.91
CA VAL A 63 0.03 -10.11 4.80
C VAL A 63 0.30 -11.62 4.80
N THR A 64 0.60 -12.21 3.64
CA THR A 64 0.83 -13.66 3.55
C THR A 64 2.16 -14.06 4.18
N GLY A 65 3.21 -13.24 4.07
CA GLY A 65 4.51 -13.50 4.72
C GLY A 65 4.43 -13.52 6.24
N TYR A 66 3.62 -12.63 6.84
CA TYR A 66 3.39 -12.58 8.30
C TYR A 66 2.61 -13.76 8.86
N SER A 67 1.86 -14.47 8.00
CA SER A 67 1.12 -15.64 8.44
C SER A 67 2.02 -16.81 8.80
N LEU A 68 3.19 -16.92 8.19
CA LEU A 68 3.97 -18.15 8.18
C LEU A 68 4.76 -18.48 9.44
N PRO A 69 5.30 -17.50 10.19
CA PRO A 69 5.85 -17.76 11.52
C PRO A 69 4.80 -18.37 12.47
N TRP A 70 3.51 -18.18 12.15
CA TRP A 70 2.37 -18.62 12.95
C TRP A 70 2.51 -18.23 14.43
N ASP A 71 2.97 -17.00 14.64
CA ASP A 71 3.07 -16.35 15.92
C ASP A 71 1.78 -15.60 16.26
N GLN A 72 1.71 -15.04 17.47
CA GLN A 72 0.48 -14.41 17.93
C GLN A 72 0.02 -13.27 17.00
N ILE A 73 0.96 -12.47 16.50
CA ILE A 73 0.67 -11.35 15.60
C ILE A 73 0.19 -11.88 14.24
N GLY A 74 0.91 -12.84 13.66
CA GLY A 74 0.59 -13.46 12.38
C GLY A 74 -0.78 -14.12 12.36
N TYR A 75 -1.12 -14.91 13.39
CA TYR A 75 -2.44 -15.55 13.50
C TYR A 75 -3.57 -14.52 13.49
N TRP A 76 -3.47 -13.48 14.31
CA TRP A 76 -4.53 -12.47 14.42
C TRP A 76 -4.58 -11.57 13.19
N ALA A 77 -3.45 -11.22 12.60
CA ALA A 77 -3.39 -10.47 11.33
C ALA A 77 -4.10 -11.24 10.20
N VAL A 78 -3.82 -12.54 10.05
CA VAL A 78 -4.50 -13.41 9.08
C VAL A 78 -6.00 -13.44 9.33
N LYS A 79 -6.42 -13.60 10.59
CA LYS A 79 -7.84 -13.63 10.96
C LYS A 79 -8.56 -12.34 10.60
N ILE A 80 -7.93 -11.19 10.84
CA ILE A 80 -8.48 -9.87 10.48
C ILE A 80 -8.58 -9.73 8.96
N VAL A 81 -7.48 -9.92 8.22
CA VAL A 81 -7.45 -9.67 6.77
C VAL A 81 -8.37 -10.63 6.02
N THR A 82 -8.30 -11.93 6.31
CA THR A 82 -9.19 -12.92 5.67
C THR A 82 -10.64 -12.76 6.08
N GLY A 83 -10.94 -12.02 7.16
CA GLY A 83 -12.30 -11.71 7.62
C GLY A 83 -12.91 -10.46 6.98
N VAL A 84 -12.12 -9.63 6.29
CA VAL A 84 -12.60 -8.42 5.59
C VAL A 84 -13.78 -8.71 4.65
N PRO A 85 -13.74 -9.75 3.79
CA PRO A 85 -14.81 -10.01 2.83
C PRO A 85 -16.15 -10.44 3.46
N GLU A 86 -16.15 -10.84 4.74
CA GLU A 86 -17.37 -11.20 5.48
C GLU A 86 -18.39 -10.05 5.52
N ALA A 87 -17.93 -8.81 5.36
CA ALA A 87 -18.79 -7.63 5.30
C ALA A 87 -19.69 -7.58 4.05
N ILE A 88 -19.36 -8.34 2.99
CA ILE A 88 -20.08 -8.34 1.72
C ILE A 88 -21.38 -9.16 1.86
N PRO A 89 -22.55 -8.57 1.61
CA PRO A 89 -23.81 -9.30 1.67
C PRO A 89 -23.83 -10.49 0.71
N LEU A 90 -24.53 -11.56 1.10
CA LEU A 90 -24.79 -12.79 0.32
C LEU A 90 -23.56 -13.68 0.06
N ILE A 91 -22.41 -13.11 -0.29
CA ILE A 91 -21.22 -13.86 -0.71
C ILE A 91 -20.05 -13.79 0.28
N GLY A 92 -20.13 -12.97 1.32
CA GLY A 92 -19.04 -12.75 2.27
C GLY A 92 -18.60 -14.02 3.00
N SER A 93 -19.52 -14.71 3.68
CA SER A 93 -19.19 -15.92 4.44
C SER A 93 -18.63 -17.06 3.56
N PRO A 94 -19.25 -17.40 2.40
CA PRO A 94 -18.68 -18.39 1.48
C PRO A 94 -17.28 -18.01 0.97
N LEU A 95 -17.03 -16.72 0.73
CA LEU A 95 -15.73 -16.24 0.28
C LEU A 95 -14.66 -16.38 1.37
N VAL A 96 -14.99 -16.06 2.62
CA VAL A 96 -14.07 -16.22 3.76
C VAL A 96 -13.72 -17.68 4.00
N GLU A 97 -14.72 -18.57 3.94
CA GLU A 97 -14.48 -20.02 4.08
C GLU A 97 -13.65 -20.56 2.93
N LEU A 98 -13.90 -20.10 1.69
CA LEU A 98 -13.08 -20.43 0.54
C LEU A 98 -11.63 -19.96 0.70
N LEU A 99 -11.39 -18.76 1.24
CA LEU A 99 -10.04 -18.24 1.47
C LEU A 99 -9.32 -19.04 2.56
N ARG A 100 -9.98 -19.29 3.69
CA ARG A 100 -9.38 -19.98 4.85
C ARG A 100 -9.28 -21.49 4.67
N GLY A 101 -10.11 -22.07 3.82
CA GLY A 101 -10.27 -23.52 3.68
C GLY A 101 -11.03 -24.19 4.83
N SER A 102 -11.62 -23.40 5.73
CA SER A 102 -12.39 -23.83 6.89
C SER A 102 -13.15 -22.64 7.49
N ALA A 103 -14.08 -22.92 8.41
CA ALA A 103 -14.84 -21.89 9.13
C ALA A 103 -13.97 -20.95 9.98
N SER A 104 -12.85 -21.44 10.52
CA SER A 104 -11.88 -20.67 11.30
C SER A 104 -10.49 -20.69 10.67
N VAL A 105 -9.64 -19.75 11.09
CA VAL A 105 -8.21 -19.77 10.75
C VAL A 105 -7.53 -20.93 11.47
N GLY A 106 -6.83 -21.78 10.74
CA GLY A 106 -6.18 -22.98 11.27
C GLY A 106 -5.24 -23.64 10.27
N GLN A 107 -5.01 -24.95 10.42
CA GLN A 107 -4.05 -25.72 9.62
C GLN A 107 -4.28 -25.60 8.10
N SER A 108 -5.53 -25.69 7.66
CA SER A 108 -5.92 -25.53 6.25
C SER A 108 -5.52 -24.17 5.69
N THR A 109 -5.69 -23.11 6.48
CA THR A 109 -5.29 -21.75 6.12
C THR A 109 -3.78 -21.64 6.01
N LEU A 110 -3.04 -22.12 7.03
CA LEU A 110 -1.58 -22.10 7.04
C LEU A 110 -1.00 -22.85 5.84
N THR A 111 -1.47 -24.07 5.57
CA THR A 111 -0.97 -24.88 4.44
C THR A 111 -1.20 -24.18 3.10
N ARG A 112 -2.30 -23.43 2.93
CA ARG A 112 -2.55 -22.67 1.69
C ARG A 112 -1.65 -21.45 1.55
N LEU A 113 -1.37 -20.76 2.65
CA LEU A 113 -0.48 -19.59 2.66
C LEU A 113 0.99 -19.99 2.52
N ALA A 114 1.40 -21.13 3.07
CA ALA A 114 2.78 -21.64 3.04
C ALA A 114 3.29 -21.99 1.64
N VAL A 115 2.41 -22.21 0.66
CA VAL A 115 2.81 -22.40 -0.74
C VAL A 115 3.35 -21.10 -1.36
N LEU A 116 2.99 -19.94 -0.79
CA LEU A 116 3.27 -18.63 -1.39
C LEU A 116 4.63 -18.04 -1.01
N GLU A 117 5.22 -18.38 0.14
CA GLU A 117 6.47 -17.75 0.63
C GLU A 117 7.20 -18.60 1.70
N PRO A 118 8.54 -18.48 1.89
CA PRO A 118 9.26 -19.07 3.02
C PRO A 118 9.22 -18.20 4.31
N SER A 119 9.27 -18.83 5.48
CA SER A 119 9.03 -18.20 6.79
C SER A 119 10.28 -17.72 7.54
N MET A 120 10.11 -16.68 8.37
CA MET A 120 11.01 -16.32 9.48
C MET A 120 10.57 -17.03 10.79
N ILE A 121 11.45 -17.18 11.78
CA ILE A 121 11.15 -17.86 13.05
C ILE A 121 10.58 -16.86 14.08
N GLY A 122 9.47 -17.21 14.73
CA GLY A 122 8.84 -16.47 15.83
C GLY A 122 8.37 -17.39 16.98
N GLU A 123 7.75 -16.80 18.01
CA GLU A 123 7.16 -17.56 19.13
C GLU A 123 5.81 -18.18 18.73
N PRO A 124 5.44 -19.39 19.18
CA PRO A 124 4.18 -20.04 18.76
C PRO A 124 2.92 -19.25 19.13
N ALA A 125 1.94 -19.16 18.21
CA ALA A 125 0.63 -18.56 18.48
C ALA A 125 -0.24 -19.39 19.43
N ASP A 126 -0.96 -18.69 20.32
CA ASP A 126 -2.09 -19.25 21.08
C ASP A 126 -3.42 -18.65 20.56
N PRO A 127 -4.30 -19.45 19.93
CA PRO A 127 -5.61 -18.98 19.46
C PRO A 127 -6.55 -18.45 20.55
N PHE A 128 -6.28 -18.75 21.82
CA PHE A 128 -7.10 -18.36 22.97
C PHE A 128 -6.55 -17.13 23.72
N ALA A 129 -5.36 -16.65 23.37
CA ALA A 129 -4.76 -15.44 23.92
C ALA A 129 -4.74 -14.32 22.87
N THR A 130 -5.52 -13.25 23.09
CA THR A 130 -5.47 -12.07 22.21
C THR A 130 -4.46 -11.05 22.77
N PRO A 131 -3.45 -10.59 22.00
CA PRO A 131 -2.59 -9.48 22.42
C PRO A 131 -3.39 -8.23 22.75
N LEU A 132 -2.83 -7.40 23.65
CA LEU A 132 -3.48 -6.15 24.10
C LEU A 132 -3.72 -5.16 22.95
N GLU A 133 -2.80 -5.05 21.99
CA GLU A 133 -2.96 -4.24 20.78
C GLU A 133 -2.36 -4.98 19.57
N ILE A 134 -3.21 -5.44 18.66
CA ILE A 134 -2.78 -6.06 17.39
C ILE A 134 -2.79 -4.97 16.32
N LEU A 135 -1.61 -4.54 15.90
CA LEU A 135 -1.44 -3.61 14.79
C LEU A 135 -0.95 -4.38 13.56
N PRO A 136 -1.44 -4.06 12.35
CA PRO A 136 -0.85 -4.58 11.12
C PRO A 136 0.52 -3.91 10.89
N GLU A 137 1.14 -4.12 9.74
CA GLU A 137 2.37 -3.41 9.40
C GLU A 137 2.09 -1.91 9.17
N TRP A 138 3.10 -1.08 9.40
CA TRP A 138 2.98 0.39 9.39
C TRP A 138 2.37 0.95 8.10
N TYR A 139 2.59 0.29 6.95
CA TYR A 139 2.07 0.71 5.66
C TYR A 139 0.56 0.45 5.49
N PHE A 140 -0.04 -0.38 6.36
CA PHE A 140 -1.49 -0.57 6.44
C PHE A 140 -2.18 0.35 7.45
N PHE A 141 -1.46 1.07 8.29
CA PHE A 141 -2.06 1.91 9.34
C PHE A 141 -3.15 2.85 8.85
N PRO A 142 -2.99 3.62 7.75
CA PRO A 142 -4.01 4.57 7.35
C PRO A 142 -5.33 3.90 6.96
N VAL A 143 -5.26 2.77 6.24
CA VAL A 143 -6.45 2.04 5.79
C VAL A 143 -7.06 1.18 6.90
N PHE A 144 -6.22 0.63 7.78
CA PHE A 144 -6.66 -0.05 9.00
C PHE A 144 -7.43 0.89 9.92
N GLN A 145 -6.95 2.13 10.07
CA GLN A 145 -7.60 3.15 10.89
C GLN A 145 -9.01 3.48 10.36
N ILE A 146 -9.20 3.57 9.04
CA ILE A 146 -10.53 3.74 8.43
C ILE A 146 -11.45 2.57 8.82
N LEU A 147 -10.96 1.33 8.69
CA LEU A 147 -11.75 0.14 8.98
C LEU A 147 -12.23 0.06 10.44
N ARG A 148 -11.37 0.42 11.40
CA ARG A 148 -11.72 0.34 12.84
C ARG A 148 -12.50 1.54 13.37
N THR A 149 -12.43 2.70 12.71
CA THR A 149 -13.12 3.93 13.16
C THR A 149 -14.55 4.03 12.65
N VAL A 150 -14.85 3.41 11.50
CA VAL A 150 -16.18 3.43 10.89
C VAL A 150 -17.06 2.35 11.54
N PRO A 151 -18.17 2.71 12.22
CA PRO A 151 -18.98 1.73 12.95
C PRO A 151 -19.64 0.68 12.06
N ASN A 152 -19.98 1.05 10.82
CA ASN A 152 -20.56 0.12 9.86
C ASN A 152 -19.46 -0.68 9.14
N LYS A 153 -19.41 -1.99 9.38
CA LYS A 153 -18.37 -2.88 8.83
C LYS A 153 -18.29 -2.81 7.30
N LEU A 154 -19.42 -2.87 6.59
CA LEU A 154 -19.44 -2.79 5.13
C LEU A 154 -18.90 -1.44 4.62
N LEU A 155 -19.32 -0.33 5.23
CA LEU A 155 -18.84 1.00 4.87
C LEU A 155 -17.33 1.13 5.13
N GLY A 156 -16.82 0.63 6.25
CA GLY A 156 -15.39 0.62 6.54
C GLY A 156 -14.58 -0.14 5.48
N VAL A 157 -15.06 -1.31 5.06
CA VAL A 157 -14.45 -2.10 3.97
C VAL A 157 -14.51 -1.36 2.64
N LEU A 158 -15.64 -0.76 2.28
CA LEU A 158 -15.78 0.01 1.05
C LEU A 158 -14.84 1.23 1.02
N LEU A 159 -14.71 1.95 2.13
CA LEU A 159 -13.81 3.09 2.25
C LEU A 159 -12.35 2.66 2.15
N MET A 160 -11.96 1.55 2.78
CA MET A 160 -10.62 0.97 2.63
C MET A 160 -10.30 0.63 1.18
N VAL A 161 -11.19 -0.09 0.48
CA VAL A 161 -11.01 -0.48 -0.93
C VAL A 161 -11.06 0.74 -1.86
N SER A 162 -11.79 1.79 -1.48
CA SER A 162 -11.87 3.03 -2.25
C SER A 162 -10.52 3.75 -2.39
N VAL A 163 -9.57 3.55 -1.47
CA VAL A 163 -8.24 4.19 -1.52
C VAL A 163 -7.44 3.73 -2.75
N PRO A 164 -7.12 2.43 -2.93
CA PRO A 164 -6.43 1.97 -4.13
C PRO A 164 -7.27 2.15 -5.40
N LEU A 165 -8.60 1.98 -5.34
CA LEU A 165 -9.47 2.24 -6.50
C LEU A 165 -9.43 3.72 -6.93
N GLY A 166 -9.47 4.64 -5.98
CA GLY A 166 -9.33 6.07 -6.22
C GLY A 166 -7.99 6.39 -6.87
N LEU A 167 -6.90 5.81 -6.36
CA LEU A 167 -5.57 5.94 -6.96
C LEU A 167 -5.54 5.46 -8.42
N LEU A 168 -6.21 4.36 -8.76
CA LEU A 168 -6.32 3.89 -10.16
C LEU A 168 -6.98 4.92 -11.09
N THR A 169 -7.90 5.75 -10.57
CA THR A 169 -8.62 6.76 -11.37
C THR A 169 -7.85 8.06 -11.56
N VAL A 170 -6.87 8.37 -10.69
CA VAL A 170 -6.10 9.63 -10.69
C VAL A 170 -5.58 10.04 -12.08
N PRO A 171 -4.88 9.19 -12.86
CA PRO A 171 -4.30 9.63 -14.13
C PRO A 171 -5.38 10.05 -15.14
N PHE A 172 -6.57 9.43 -15.09
CA PHE A 172 -7.67 9.73 -15.99
C PHE A 172 -8.38 11.04 -15.62
N LEU A 173 -8.57 11.29 -14.31
CA LEU A 173 -9.14 12.54 -13.82
C LEU A 173 -8.20 13.72 -14.06
N GLU A 174 -6.90 13.54 -13.82
CA GLU A 174 -5.90 14.59 -13.95
C GLU A 174 -5.61 14.97 -15.41
N ASN A 175 -5.87 14.08 -16.36
CA ASN A 175 -5.69 14.33 -17.78
C ASN A 175 -6.60 15.46 -18.32
N VAL A 176 -7.64 15.88 -17.59
CA VAL A 176 -8.44 17.07 -17.92
C VAL A 176 -7.59 18.35 -17.88
N ASN A 177 -6.60 18.41 -17.00
CA ASN A 177 -5.75 19.58 -16.85
C ASN A 177 -4.58 19.56 -17.86
N LYS A 178 -4.47 20.62 -18.66
CA LYS A 178 -3.35 20.79 -19.62
C LYS A 178 -1.98 20.87 -18.94
N PHE A 179 -1.90 21.44 -17.74
CA PHE A 179 -0.62 21.71 -17.06
C PHE A 179 -0.12 20.50 -16.27
N GLN A 180 1.20 20.29 -16.26
CA GLN A 180 1.89 19.30 -15.40
C GLN A 180 2.60 19.94 -14.19
N ASN A 181 2.66 21.26 -14.11
CA ASN A 181 3.24 21.93 -12.95
C ASN A 181 2.20 21.97 -11.79
N PRO A 182 2.53 21.51 -10.57
CA PRO A 182 1.66 21.63 -9.38
C PRO A 182 1.24 23.07 -9.09
N PHE A 183 2.15 24.04 -9.23
CA PHE A 183 1.87 25.46 -8.97
C PHE A 183 0.85 26.08 -9.95
N ARG A 184 0.58 25.41 -11.08
CA ARG A 184 -0.45 25.81 -12.05
C ARG A 184 -1.76 25.02 -11.87
N ARG A 185 -1.87 24.23 -10.82
CA ARG A 185 -3.02 23.37 -10.51
C ARG A 185 -3.35 23.42 -9.01
N PRO A 186 -3.64 24.62 -8.46
CA PRO A 186 -3.76 24.82 -7.02
C PRO A 186 -4.79 23.89 -6.39
N VAL A 187 -5.95 23.68 -7.03
CA VAL A 187 -6.99 22.77 -6.52
C VAL A 187 -6.49 21.34 -6.37
N ALA A 188 -5.90 20.77 -7.43
CA ALA A 188 -5.38 19.40 -7.40
C ALA A 188 -4.24 19.24 -6.39
N THR A 189 -3.34 20.23 -6.32
CA THR A 189 -2.25 20.24 -5.35
C THR A 189 -2.75 20.32 -3.93
N THR A 190 -3.75 21.16 -3.64
CA THR A 190 -4.38 21.24 -2.31
C THR A 190 -5.07 19.94 -1.94
N VAL A 191 -5.84 19.32 -2.84
CA VAL A 191 -6.49 18.01 -2.59
C VAL A 191 -5.45 16.93 -2.27
N PHE A 192 -4.34 16.88 -3.03
CA PHE A 192 -3.25 15.94 -2.78
C PHE A 192 -2.58 16.16 -1.41
N LEU A 193 -2.29 17.42 -1.04
CA LEU A 193 -1.68 17.75 0.24
C LEU A 193 -2.61 17.42 1.41
N ILE A 194 -3.90 17.74 1.31
CA ILE A 194 -4.91 17.35 2.31
C ILE A 194 -4.95 15.83 2.43
N GLY A 195 -5.02 15.10 1.30
CA GLY A 195 -5.01 13.64 1.32
C GLY A 195 -3.78 13.05 2.00
N THR A 196 -2.60 13.65 1.78
CA THR A 196 -1.35 13.24 2.43
C THR A 196 -1.39 13.50 3.93
N ILE A 197 -1.86 14.68 4.35
CA ILE A 197 -2.02 15.01 5.78
C ILE A 197 -3.02 14.06 6.45
N VAL A 198 -4.15 13.77 5.80
CA VAL A 198 -5.15 12.82 6.30
C VAL A 198 -4.57 11.42 6.43
N ALA A 199 -3.81 10.95 5.44
CA ALA A 199 -3.16 9.64 5.51
C ALA A 199 -2.16 9.55 6.67
N LEU A 200 -1.37 10.61 6.92
CA LEU A 200 -0.46 10.68 8.05
C LEU A 200 -1.22 10.73 9.39
N TRP A 201 -2.27 11.54 9.48
CA TRP A 201 -3.14 11.64 10.66
C TRP A 201 -3.79 10.28 10.99
N LEU A 202 -4.34 9.58 10.01
CA LEU A 202 -4.87 8.23 10.18
C LEU A 202 -3.77 7.22 10.56
N GLY A 203 -2.58 7.35 9.97
CA GLY A 203 -1.42 6.51 10.28
C GLY A 203 -0.99 6.62 11.74
N ILE A 204 -0.93 7.84 12.28
CA ILE A 204 -0.63 8.09 13.70
C ILE A 204 -1.80 7.65 14.58
N GLY A 205 -3.05 7.92 14.18
CA GLY A 205 -4.23 7.50 14.92
C GLY A 205 -4.31 5.99 15.11
N ALA A 206 -3.84 5.20 14.13
CA ALA A 206 -3.80 3.74 14.22
C ALA A 206 -2.99 3.23 15.41
N THR A 207 -1.95 3.95 15.84
CA THR A 207 -1.08 3.56 16.95
C THR A 207 -1.61 4.01 18.31
N LEU A 208 -2.83 4.54 18.37
CA LEU A 208 -3.47 5.02 19.58
C LEU A 208 -4.73 4.22 19.91
N PRO A 209 -5.17 4.20 21.18
CA PRO A 209 -6.47 3.70 21.58
C PRO A 209 -7.61 4.34 20.80
N ILE A 210 -8.67 3.56 20.48
CA ILE A 210 -9.73 3.97 19.55
C ILE A 210 -10.43 5.27 19.99
N ASP A 211 -10.62 5.45 21.29
CA ASP A 211 -11.26 6.60 21.94
C ASP A 211 -10.51 7.92 21.71
N LYS A 212 -9.18 7.86 21.52
CA LYS A 212 -8.32 9.04 21.30
C LYS A 212 -7.76 9.11 19.89
N SER A 213 -7.97 8.06 19.09
CA SER A 213 -7.28 7.87 17.82
C SER A 213 -7.55 8.94 16.76
N LEU A 214 -8.73 9.58 16.78
CA LEU A 214 -9.06 10.69 15.88
C LEU A 214 -8.59 12.05 16.42
N THR A 215 -8.60 12.23 17.74
CA THR A 215 -8.17 13.47 18.39
C THR A 215 -6.65 13.53 18.57
N LEU A 216 -5.97 12.40 18.33
CA LEU A 216 -4.57 12.15 18.69
C LEU A 216 -4.29 12.39 20.18
N GLY A 217 -5.31 12.29 21.03
CA GLY A 217 -5.22 12.57 22.47
C GLY A 217 -5.01 14.05 22.81
N LEU A 218 -5.20 14.97 21.85
CA LEU A 218 -5.01 16.40 22.05
C LEU A 218 -6.21 17.08 22.73
N PHE A 219 -7.35 16.39 22.79
CA PHE A 219 -8.58 16.83 23.44
C PHE A 219 -9.45 15.61 23.77
#